data_AF-A0A7S8FID2-F1
#
_entry.id   AF-A0A7S8FID2-F1
#
_cell.length_a   1.000
_cell.length_b   1.000
_cell.length_c   1.000
_cell.angle_alpha   90.00
_cell.angle_beta   90.00
_cell.angle_gamma   90.00
#
_symmetry.space_group_name_H-M   'P 1'
#
loop_
_entity.id
_entity.type
_entity.pdbx_description
1 polymer ?
#
loop_
_entity_poly.entity_id
_entity_poly.type
_entity_poly.pdbx_seq_one_letter_code
_entity_poly.pdbx_strand_id
1 'polypeptide(L)'
;MQQRFEIALTTPAGQVTSAVDVPTGFVPVSAIVPLMRRLGEEAQTLEVARSTESGKAPSCHKGCAACCRMLVPLSAPEAFALRDWVRSRPAEEQERIARRFSEAKVRLLSHGLWQQLSALCETPLTTDDVALDGMNRMYYALRLPCPFLEDEICSIYDDRPAACRELLVTSPPTHCEDLTKTPIEPVSVPIQVSTVLGLVWQELANAPAMLIPLPLALEWADRYDAESRRTWKGDELFDQALDKTWRFLGQSFAKSVKDSAK
;
A
#
# COMPACT_ATOMS: atom_id res chain seq x y z
N MET A 1 -3.09 -19.42 20.01
CA MET A 1 -4.46 -19.84 19.66
C MET A 1 -4.94 -18.94 18.53
N GLN A 2 -5.64 -19.49 17.54
CA GLN A 2 -6.17 -18.76 16.40
C GLN A 2 -7.69 -18.99 16.35
N GLN A 3 -8.42 -17.97 15.91
CA GLN A 3 -9.85 -18.03 15.66
C GLN A 3 -10.10 -17.80 14.18
N ARG A 4 -10.93 -18.65 13.59
CA ARG A 4 -11.32 -18.53 12.19
C ARG A 4 -12.52 -17.61 12.06
N PHE A 5 -12.39 -16.60 11.21
CA PHE A 5 -13.45 -15.66 10.85
C PHE A 5 -13.91 -15.93 9.43
N GLU A 6 -15.22 -15.92 9.22
CA GLU A 6 -15.81 -15.90 7.88
C GLU A 6 -16.26 -14.47 7.57
N ILE A 7 -15.72 -13.90 6.50
CA ILE A 7 -15.92 -12.51 6.13
C ILE A 7 -16.65 -12.49 4.81
N ALA A 8 -17.74 -11.74 4.76
CA ALA A 8 -18.45 -11.45 3.53
C ALA A 8 -18.43 -9.93 3.30
N LEU A 9 -17.84 -9.52 2.18
CA LEU A 9 -17.64 -8.12 1.84
C LEU A 9 -18.19 -7.86 0.45
N THR A 10 -19.19 -6.99 0.34
CA THR A 10 -19.74 -6.59 -0.96
C THR A 10 -18.87 -5.50 -1.56
N THR A 11 -18.45 -5.68 -2.80
CA THR A 11 -17.72 -4.70 -3.63
C THR A 11 -18.53 -4.41 -4.90
N PRO A 12 -18.23 -3.33 -5.65
CA PRO A 12 -18.93 -3.06 -6.91
C PRO A 12 -18.84 -4.18 -7.95
N ALA A 13 -17.76 -4.98 -7.95
CA ALA A 13 -17.62 -6.14 -8.84
C ALA A 13 -18.23 -7.45 -8.31
N GLY A 14 -18.62 -7.52 -7.04
CA GLY A 14 -19.21 -8.73 -6.47
C GLY A 14 -18.92 -8.92 -4.99
N GLN A 15 -19.29 -10.08 -4.46
CA GLN A 15 -19.07 -10.42 -3.06
C GLN A 15 -17.74 -11.16 -2.88
N VAL A 16 -16.87 -10.63 -2.04
CA VAL A 16 -15.69 -11.32 -1.53
C VAL A 16 -16.13 -12.15 -0.33
N THR A 17 -15.79 -13.45 -0.36
CA THR A 17 -15.96 -14.35 0.79
C THR A 17 -14.59 -14.90 1.15
N SER A 18 -14.16 -14.65 2.38
CA SER A 18 -12.82 -15.04 2.84
C SER A 18 -12.90 -15.71 4.21
N ALA A 19 -12.11 -16.76 4.38
CA ALA A 19 -11.88 -17.39 5.68
C ALA A 19 -10.48 -16.99 6.16
N VAL A 20 -10.44 -16.34 7.33
CA VAL A 20 -9.20 -15.77 7.87
C VAL A 20 -8.94 -16.31 9.26
N ASP A 21 -7.77 -16.90 9.46
CA ASP A 21 -7.30 -17.34 10.77
C ASP A 21 -6.60 -16.17 11.48
N VAL A 22 -7.24 -15.65 12.51
CA VAL A 22 -6.79 -14.48 13.26
C VAL A 22 -6.18 -14.92 14.59
N PRO A 23 -4.97 -14.48 14.95
CA PRO A 23 -4.40 -14.73 16.28
C PRO A 23 -5.28 -14.13 17.38
N THR A 24 -5.64 -14.91 18.40
CA THR A 24 -6.41 -14.38 19.55
C THR A 24 -5.50 -13.85 20.68
N GLY A 25 -4.18 -14.00 20.51
CA GLY A 25 -3.18 -13.51 21.46
C GLY A 25 -2.83 -12.04 21.22
N PHE A 26 -1.96 -11.51 22.09
CA PHE A 26 -1.37 -10.19 21.88
C PHE A 26 -0.32 -10.25 20.76
N VAL A 27 -0.54 -9.46 19.72
CA VAL A 27 0.31 -9.39 18.52
C VAL A 27 0.65 -7.93 18.20
N PRO A 28 1.79 -7.66 17.54
CA PRO A 28 2.10 -6.32 17.06
C PRO A 28 1.11 -5.90 15.96
N VAL A 29 0.96 -4.59 15.74
CA VAL A 29 0.04 -4.09 14.69
C VAL A 29 0.41 -4.60 13.29
N SER A 30 1.69 -4.88 13.03
CA SER A 30 2.14 -5.45 11.74
C SER A 30 1.54 -6.82 11.43
N ALA A 31 1.07 -7.56 12.44
CA ALA A 31 0.45 -8.88 12.25
C ALA A 31 -0.85 -8.85 11.43
N ILE A 32 -1.51 -7.70 11.35
CA ILE A 32 -2.75 -7.53 10.58
C ILE A 32 -2.50 -7.31 9.07
N VAL A 33 -1.27 -6.91 8.70
CA VAL A 33 -0.92 -6.52 7.33
C VAL A 33 -1.17 -7.65 6.32
N PRO A 34 -0.74 -8.90 6.55
CA PRO A 34 -1.01 -9.99 5.61
C PRO A 34 -2.51 -10.30 5.45
N LEU A 35 -3.29 -10.14 6.52
CA LEU A 35 -4.73 -10.42 6.51
C LEU A 35 -5.47 -9.39 5.64
N MET A 36 -5.17 -8.10 5.86
CA MET A 36 -5.80 -7.02 5.08
C MET A 36 -5.33 -7.01 3.63
N ARG A 37 -4.06 -7.32 3.37
CA ARG A 37 -3.54 -7.47 1.99
C ARG A 37 -4.26 -8.57 1.25
N ARG A 38 -4.45 -9.74 1.86
CA ARG A 38 -5.24 -10.84 1.26
C ARG A 38 -6.66 -10.38 0.92
N LEU A 39 -7.35 -9.73 1.86
CA LEU A 39 -8.70 -9.24 1.62
C LEU A 39 -8.76 -8.24 0.45
N GLY A 40 -7.80 -7.32 0.37
CA GLY A 40 -7.66 -6.38 -0.75
C GLY A 40 -7.38 -7.09 -2.08
N GLU A 41 -6.51 -8.10 -2.09
CA GLU A 41 -6.19 -8.90 -3.28
C GLU A 41 -7.37 -9.71 -3.81
N GLU A 42 -8.17 -10.31 -2.91
CA GLU A 42 -9.39 -11.01 -3.29
C GLU A 42 -10.43 -10.04 -3.89
N ALA A 43 -10.58 -8.85 -3.30
CA ALA A 43 -11.43 -7.80 -3.84
C ALA A 43 -10.94 -7.29 -5.20
N GLN A 44 -9.63 -7.07 -5.35
CA GLN A 44 -9.01 -6.64 -6.60
C GLN A 44 -9.17 -7.71 -7.71
N THR A 45 -9.14 -8.99 -7.34
CA THR A 45 -9.33 -10.10 -8.27
C THR A 45 -10.73 -10.06 -8.91
N LEU A 46 -11.76 -9.70 -8.15
CA LEU A 46 -13.12 -9.52 -8.70
C LEU A 46 -13.16 -8.36 -9.71
N GLU A 47 -12.53 -7.23 -9.40
CA GLU A 47 -12.46 -6.10 -10.34
C GLU A 47 -11.66 -6.44 -11.61
N VAL A 48 -10.58 -7.21 -11.49
CA VAL A 48 -9.82 -7.73 -12.64
C VAL A 48 -10.67 -8.66 -13.50
N ALA A 49 -11.42 -9.59 -12.88
CA ALA A 49 -12.31 -10.49 -13.59
C ALA A 49 -13.40 -9.71 -14.35
N ARG A 50 -14.10 -8.79 -13.67
CA ARG A 50 -15.10 -7.91 -14.27
C ARG A 50 -14.54 -7.08 -15.44
N SER A 51 -13.34 -6.53 -15.27
CA SER A 51 -12.68 -5.75 -16.33
C SER A 51 -12.35 -6.62 -17.54
N THR A 52 -11.83 -7.83 -17.29
CA THR A 52 -11.49 -8.81 -18.34
C THR A 52 -12.73 -9.29 -19.10
N GLU A 53 -13.83 -9.57 -18.41
CA GLU A 53 -15.13 -9.89 -19.02
C GLU A 53 -15.66 -8.77 -19.91
N SER A 54 -15.31 -7.51 -19.58
CA SER A 54 -15.62 -6.33 -20.37
C SER A 54 -14.61 -6.07 -21.50
N GLY A 55 -13.71 -7.02 -21.79
CA GLY A 55 -12.68 -6.92 -22.83
C GLY A 55 -11.46 -6.07 -22.45
N LYS A 56 -11.33 -5.68 -21.17
CA LYS A 56 -10.25 -4.83 -20.65
C LYS A 56 -9.37 -5.63 -19.68
N ALA A 57 -8.61 -6.59 -20.20
CA ALA A 57 -7.66 -7.34 -19.38
C ALA A 57 -6.51 -6.44 -18.89
N PRO A 58 -5.96 -6.66 -17.68
CA PRO A 58 -4.79 -5.93 -17.23
C PRO A 58 -3.59 -6.14 -18.15
N SER A 59 -2.87 -5.07 -18.45
CA SER A 59 -1.66 -5.11 -19.27
C SER A 59 -0.37 -5.37 -18.47
N CYS A 60 -0.49 -5.38 -17.13
CA CYS A 60 0.61 -5.63 -16.21
C CYS A 60 1.08 -7.08 -16.27
N HIS A 61 2.40 -7.29 -16.28
CA HIS A 61 3.02 -8.62 -16.24
C HIS A 61 4.31 -8.60 -15.41
N LYS A 62 4.82 -9.79 -15.05
CA LYS A 62 6.13 -9.91 -14.40
C LYS A 62 7.22 -9.30 -15.29
N GLY A 63 8.10 -8.50 -14.71
CA GLY A 63 9.14 -7.75 -15.44
C GLY A 63 8.70 -6.35 -15.89
N CYS A 64 7.41 -5.99 -15.73
CA CYS A 64 6.99 -4.60 -15.81
C CYS A 64 7.32 -3.90 -14.48
N ALA A 65 8.03 -2.78 -14.56
CA ALA A 65 8.53 -2.04 -13.40
C ALA A 65 8.27 -0.52 -13.50
N ALA A 66 7.27 -0.13 -14.28
CA ALA A 66 6.83 1.25 -14.38
C ALA A 66 6.33 1.77 -13.02
N CYS A 67 5.51 0.98 -12.32
CA CYS A 67 5.03 1.33 -10.98
C CYS A 67 6.13 1.35 -9.92
N CYS A 68 7.21 0.58 -10.12
CA CYS A 68 8.37 0.56 -9.23
C CYS A 68 9.21 1.84 -9.30
N ARG A 69 8.83 2.82 -10.12
CA ARG A 69 9.43 4.16 -10.19
C ARG A 69 8.47 5.26 -9.74
N MET A 70 7.30 4.89 -9.21
CA MET A 70 6.34 5.81 -8.61
C MET A 70 6.59 5.96 -7.10
N LEU A 71 6.04 7.01 -6.51
CA LEU A 71 6.05 7.20 -5.07
C LEU A 71 5.01 6.26 -4.44
N VAL A 72 5.48 5.15 -3.86
CA VAL A 72 4.60 4.18 -3.18
C VAL A 72 4.33 4.67 -1.76
N PRO A 73 3.08 4.96 -1.38
CA PRO A 73 2.72 5.29 -0.01
C PRO A 73 2.50 4.02 0.81
N LEU A 74 3.01 4.01 2.05
CA LEU A 74 2.77 2.95 3.03
C LEU A 74 2.02 3.50 4.23
N SER A 75 1.27 2.62 4.89
CA SER A 75 0.82 2.82 6.25
C SER A 75 1.91 2.50 7.28
N ALA A 76 1.73 2.98 8.52
CA ALA A 76 2.62 2.64 9.63
C ALA A 76 2.75 1.11 9.86
N PRO A 77 1.65 0.32 9.90
CA PRO A 77 1.75 -1.13 10.02
C PRO A 77 2.54 -1.78 8.88
N GLU A 78 2.40 -1.30 7.63
CA GLU A 78 3.17 -1.80 6.48
C GLU A 78 4.66 -1.44 6.58
N ALA A 79 5.00 -0.23 7.02
CA ALA A 79 6.38 0.16 7.23
C ALA A 79 7.07 -0.71 8.29
N PHE A 80 6.37 -1.01 9.39
CA PHE A 80 6.85 -1.95 10.41
C PHE A 80 7.02 -3.37 9.84
N ALA A 81 6.02 -3.86 9.10
CA ALA A 81 6.08 -5.20 8.48
C ALA A 81 7.25 -5.32 7.50
N LEU A 82 7.52 -4.31 6.67
CA LEU A 82 8.66 -4.31 5.76
C LEU A 82 9.99 -4.28 6.50
N ARG A 83 10.13 -3.45 7.53
CA ARG A 83 11.35 -3.42 8.36
C ARG A 83 11.60 -4.78 9.00
N ASP A 84 10.59 -5.41 9.56
CA ASP A 84 10.70 -6.72 10.19
C ASP A 84 11.04 -7.81 9.14
N TRP A 85 10.46 -7.72 7.93
CA TRP A 85 10.81 -8.57 6.80
C TRP A 85 12.28 -8.42 6.42
N VAL A 86 12.78 -7.18 6.26
CA VAL A 86 14.20 -6.91 5.95
C VAL A 86 15.09 -7.49 7.04
N ARG A 87 14.79 -7.23 8.33
CA ARG A 87 15.56 -7.76 9.48
C ARG A 87 15.57 -9.29 9.54
N SER A 88 14.58 -9.97 8.95
CA SER A 88 14.52 -11.44 8.87
C SER A 88 15.38 -12.04 7.75
N ARG A 89 15.90 -11.23 6.82
CA ARG A 89 16.74 -11.70 5.71
C ARG A 89 18.18 -12.01 6.16
N PRO A 90 18.97 -12.78 5.38
CA PRO A 90 20.41 -12.92 5.62
C PRO A 90 21.13 -11.56 5.60
N ALA A 91 22.24 -11.45 6.36
CA ALA A 91 22.97 -10.19 6.52
C ALA A 91 23.42 -9.56 5.18
N GLU A 92 23.84 -10.38 4.22
CA GLU A 92 24.21 -9.93 2.87
C GLU A 92 23.03 -9.27 2.12
N GLU A 93 21.84 -9.86 2.23
CA GLU A 93 20.63 -9.31 1.61
C GLU A 93 20.20 -8.01 2.31
N GLN A 94 20.30 -7.95 3.65
CA GLN A 94 20.05 -6.73 4.41
C GLN A 94 20.98 -5.59 3.98
N GLU A 95 22.28 -5.85 3.84
CA GLU A 95 23.26 -4.85 3.41
C GLU A 95 22.98 -4.35 1.99
N ARG A 96 22.64 -5.27 1.08
CA ARG A 96 22.28 -4.93 -0.31
C ARG A 96 21.04 -4.04 -0.38
N ILE A 97 20.01 -4.32 0.42
CA ILE A 97 18.81 -3.48 0.54
C ILE A 97 19.17 -2.12 1.15
N ALA A 98 19.89 -2.10 2.27
CA ALA A 98 20.29 -0.87 2.95
C ALA A 98 21.10 0.06 2.03
N ARG A 99 21.98 -0.50 1.19
CA ARG A 99 22.72 0.26 0.18
C ARG A 99 21.80 0.93 -0.83
N ARG A 100 20.80 0.23 -1.36
CA ARG A 100 19.84 0.82 -2.32
C ARG A 100 18.96 1.89 -1.68
N PHE A 101 18.55 1.72 -0.42
CA PHE A 101 17.87 2.77 0.35
C PHE A 101 18.76 4.00 0.54
N SER A 102 20.04 3.80 0.84
CA SER A 102 21.03 4.87 0.97
C SER A 102 21.26 5.62 -0.35
N GLU A 103 21.36 4.90 -1.45
CA GLU A 103 21.47 5.46 -2.81
C GLU A 103 20.22 6.30 -3.16
N ALA A 104 19.01 5.79 -2.88
CA ALA A 104 17.76 6.54 -3.05
C ALA A 104 17.73 7.81 -2.19
N LYS A 105 18.15 7.72 -0.92
CA LYS A 105 18.24 8.87 -0.01
C LYS A 105 19.18 9.96 -0.54
N VAL A 106 20.38 9.59 -0.98
CA VAL A 106 21.35 10.54 -1.58
C VAL A 106 20.75 11.25 -2.78
N ARG A 107 20.07 10.51 -3.68
CA ARG A 107 19.40 11.11 -4.83
C ARG A 107 18.30 12.07 -4.41
N LEU A 108 17.43 11.68 -3.48
CA LEU A 108 16.36 12.54 -2.98
C LEU A 108 16.89 13.81 -2.30
N LEU A 109 17.98 13.71 -1.53
CA LEU A 109 18.66 14.85 -0.91
C LEU A 109 19.21 15.82 -1.97
N SER A 110 19.88 15.31 -3.00
CA SER A 110 20.45 16.14 -4.08
C SER A 110 19.41 16.95 -4.87
N HIS A 111 18.14 16.54 -4.83
CA HIS A 111 17.01 17.21 -5.45
C HIS A 111 16.10 17.96 -4.46
N GLY A 112 16.48 18.04 -3.17
CA GLY A 112 15.69 18.71 -2.13
C GLY A 112 14.35 18.05 -1.79
N LEU A 113 14.10 16.83 -2.28
CA LEU A 113 12.85 16.10 -2.05
C LEU A 113 12.82 15.36 -0.71
N TRP A 114 13.98 15.01 -0.16
CA TRP A 114 14.04 14.23 1.09
C TRP A 114 13.31 14.94 2.24
N GLN A 115 13.56 16.24 2.42
CA GLN A 115 12.95 17.03 3.48
C GLN A 115 11.44 17.17 3.30
N GLN A 116 10.98 17.35 2.06
CA GLN A 116 9.55 17.45 1.74
C GLN A 116 8.82 16.13 2.03
N LEU A 117 9.40 15.00 1.60
CA LEU A 117 8.87 13.67 1.89
C LEU A 117 8.90 13.34 3.39
N SER A 118 9.95 13.78 4.10
CA SER A 118 10.03 13.59 5.56
C SER A 118 8.91 14.32 6.29
N ALA A 119 8.54 15.51 5.83
CA ALA A 119 7.43 16.27 6.40
C ALA A 119 6.07 15.61 6.16
N LEU A 120 5.88 14.87 5.05
CA LEU A 120 4.66 14.08 4.83
C LEU A 120 4.50 12.98 5.88
N CYS A 121 5.60 12.38 6.33
CA CYS A 121 5.58 11.35 7.38
C CYS A 121 5.17 11.88 8.76
N GLU A 122 4.93 13.19 8.89
CA GLU A 122 4.53 13.89 10.11
C GLU A 122 3.21 14.67 9.92
N THR A 123 2.69 14.70 8.69
CA THR A 123 1.48 15.45 8.32
C THR A 123 0.29 14.50 8.26
N PRO A 124 -0.82 14.80 8.97
CA PRO A 124 -2.03 13.99 8.88
C PRO A 124 -2.53 13.89 7.44
N LEU A 125 -3.04 12.72 7.08
CA LEU A 125 -3.79 12.48 5.85
C LEU A 125 -4.95 13.49 5.77
N THR A 126 -4.84 14.42 4.82
CA THR A 126 -5.92 15.35 4.46
C THR A 126 -6.46 14.98 3.07
N THR A 127 -7.60 15.55 2.71
CA THR A 127 -8.17 15.42 1.36
C THR A 127 -7.59 16.44 0.37
N ASP A 128 -6.46 17.10 0.69
CA ASP A 128 -5.85 18.08 -0.21
C ASP A 128 -4.98 17.38 -1.26
N ASP A 129 -5.65 16.89 -2.30
CA ASP A 129 -5.04 16.14 -3.40
C ASP A 129 -3.98 16.94 -4.18
N VAL A 130 -3.99 18.29 -4.12
CA VAL A 130 -3.16 19.14 -4.98
C VAL A 130 -1.68 19.14 -4.54
N ALA A 131 -1.42 19.25 -3.23
CA ALA A 131 -0.05 19.23 -2.72
C ALA A 131 0.61 17.86 -2.90
N LEU A 132 -0.17 16.79 -2.74
CA LEU A 132 0.29 15.42 -2.93
C LEU A 132 0.57 15.13 -4.42
N ASP A 133 -0.25 15.63 -5.35
CA ASP A 133 -0.02 15.51 -6.80
C ASP A 133 1.31 16.18 -7.22
N GLY A 134 1.58 17.39 -6.72
CA GLY A 134 2.84 18.08 -6.99
C GLY A 134 4.07 17.26 -6.57
N MET A 135 4.03 16.69 -5.37
CA MET A 135 5.13 15.86 -4.86
C MET A 135 5.29 14.55 -5.64
N ASN A 136 4.18 13.89 -5.98
CA ASN A 136 4.17 12.68 -6.80
C ASN A 136 4.83 12.93 -8.17
N ARG A 137 4.52 14.05 -8.82
CA ARG A 137 5.15 14.44 -10.09
C ARG A 137 6.65 14.68 -9.97
N MET A 138 7.07 15.41 -8.94
CA MET A 138 8.50 15.68 -8.70
C MET A 138 9.28 14.38 -8.44
N TYR A 139 8.74 13.48 -7.63
CA TYR A 139 9.35 12.19 -7.37
C TYR A 139 9.41 11.33 -8.64
N TYR A 140 8.30 11.24 -9.39
CA TYR A 140 8.22 10.47 -10.63
C TYR A 140 9.23 10.95 -11.68
N ALA A 141 9.45 12.27 -11.79
CA ALA A 141 10.43 12.84 -12.71
C ALA A 141 11.86 12.36 -12.46
N LEU A 142 12.21 11.97 -11.23
CA LEU A 142 13.53 11.42 -10.92
C LEU A 142 13.74 10.00 -11.45
N ARG A 143 12.67 9.28 -11.78
CA ARG A 143 12.68 7.88 -12.23
C ARG A 143 13.50 6.97 -11.32
N LEU A 144 13.50 7.26 -10.02
CA LEU A 144 14.24 6.48 -9.03
C LEU A 144 13.64 5.08 -8.94
N PRO A 145 14.45 4.02 -9.14
CA PRO A 145 13.97 2.67 -8.92
C PRO A 145 13.67 2.48 -7.42
N CYS A 146 12.58 1.77 -7.13
CA CYS A 146 12.29 1.29 -5.79
C CYS A 146 13.51 0.54 -5.23
N PRO A 147 13.91 0.77 -3.97
CA PRO A 147 15.03 0.05 -3.35
C PRO A 147 14.93 -1.48 -3.38
N PHE A 148 13.71 -2.02 -3.53
CA PHE A 148 13.46 -3.46 -3.64
C PHE A 148 13.43 -3.99 -5.09
N LEU A 149 13.71 -3.16 -6.11
CA LEU A 149 13.72 -3.57 -7.51
C LEU A 149 15.07 -4.20 -7.91
N GLU A 150 15.04 -5.36 -8.57
CA GLU A 150 16.21 -6.13 -9.01
C GLU A 150 15.98 -6.63 -10.41
N ASP A 151 16.79 -6.17 -11.37
CA ASP A 151 16.66 -6.60 -12.77
C ASP A 151 15.21 -6.47 -13.29
N GLU A 152 14.56 -5.35 -12.96
CA GLU A 152 13.14 -5.05 -13.25
C GLU A 152 12.12 -6.03 -12.63
N ILE A 153 12.54 -6.81 -11.62
CA ILE A 153 11.72 -7.72 -10.84
C ILE A 153 11.69 -7.28 -9.37
N CYS A 154 10.51 -7.26 -8.76
CA CYS A 154 10.38 -6.92 -7.35
C CYS A 154 10.91 -8.07 -6.47
N SER A 155 11.95 -7.80 -5.68
CA SER A 155 12.52 -8.78 -4.72
C SER A 155 11.58 -9.13 -3.57
N ILE A 156 10.64 -8.25 -3.25
CA ILE A 156 9.63 -8.42 -2.20
C ILE A 156 8.26 -8.76 -2.78
N TYR A 157 8.17 -9.47 -3.92
CA TYR A 157 6.91 -9.63 -4.66
C TYR A 157 5.72 -10.06 -3.78
N ASP A 158 5.95 -11.02 -2.87
CA ASP A 158 4.94 -11.55 -1.95
C ASP A 158 4.70 -10.64 -0.73
N ASP A 159 5.63 -9.74 -0.43
CA ASP A 159 5.62 -8.79 0.69
C ASP A 159 5.35 -7.34 0.24
N ARG A 160 5.05 -7.13 -1.05
CA ARG A 160 4.71 -5.82 -1.63
C ARG A 160 3.61 -5.11 -0.83
N PRO A 161 3.77 -3.82 -0.49
CA PRO A 161 2.71 -3.00 0.09
C PRO A 161 1.41 -3.09 -0.71
N ALA A 162 0.29 -2.84 -0.06
CA ALA A 162 -1.00 -2.93 -0.72
C ALA A 162 -1.13 -1.96 -1.89
N ALA A 163 -0.63 -0.72 -1.74
CA ALA A 163 -0.56 0.24 -2.84
C ALA A 163 0.12 -0.33 -4.10
N CYS A 164 1.15 -1.18 -3.97
CA CYS A 164 1.80 -1.81 -5.14
C CYS A 164 0.90 -2.83 -5.87
N ARG A 165 -0.08 -3.40 -5.18
CA ARG A 165 -1.01 -4.43 -5.69
C ARG A 165 -2.26 -3.83 -6.32
N GLU A 166 -2.54 -2.57 -5.98
CA GLU A 166 -3.71 -1.80 -6.39
C GLU A 166 -3.47 -0.97 -7.66
N LEU A 167 -2.24 -0.98 -8.23
CA LEU A 167 -1.84 -0.13 -9.37
C LEU A 167 -1.99 -0.79 -10.74
N LEU A 168 -2.95 -1.71 -10.89
CA LEU A 168 -3.19 -2.39 -12.16
C LEU A 168 -3.83 -1.44 -13.19
N VAL A 169 -3.46 -1.61 -14.46
CA VAL A 169 -4.02 -0.84 -15.58
C VAL A 169 -4.43 -1.76 -16.73
N THR A 170 -5.38 -1.32 -17.54
CA THR A 170 -5.88 -2.01 -18.74
C THR A 170 -5.46 -1.32 -20.04
N SER A 171 -4.94 -0.08 -19.95
CA SER A 171 -4.33 0.63 -21.07
C SER A 171 -3.08 -0.10 -21.59
N PRO A 172 -2.68 0.12 -22.86
CA PRO A 172 -1.45 -0.46 -23.40
C PRO A 172 -0.22 -0.21 -22.50
N PRO A 173 0.71 -1.18 -22.36
CA PRO A 173 1.88 -1.04 -21.49
C PRO A 173 2.73 0.20 -21.77
N THR A 174 2.77 0.64 -23.04
CA THR A 174 3.50 1.83 -23.48
C THR A 174 3.01 3.12 -22.80
N HIS A 175 1.75 3.16 -22.34
CA HIS A 175 1.22 4.31 -21.60
C HIS A 175 1.90 4.48 -20.23
N CYS A 176 2.44 3.40 -19.66
CA CYS A 176 3.14 3.43 -18.39
C CYS A 176 4.60 3.91 -18.50
N GLU A 177 5.12 4.10 -19.72
CA GLU A 177 6.48 4.65 -19.93
C GLU A 177 6.58 6.09 -19.45
N ASP A 178 5.55 6.91 -19.69
CA ASP A 178 5.48 8.30 -19.24
C ASP A 178 4.05 8.73 -18.86
N LEU A 179 3.72 8.52 -17.58
CA LEU A 179 2.43 8.85 -16.98
C LEU A 179 2.11 10.35 -17.00
N THR A 180 3.10 11.21 -17.31
CA THR A 180 2.87 12.66 -17.44
C THR A 180 2.33 13.07 -18.82
N LYS A 181 2.46 12.19 -19.81
CA LYS A 181 2.10 12.48 -21.21
C LYS A 181 0.92 11.67 -21.69
N THR A 182 0.84 10.41 -21.26
CA THR A 182 -0.15 9.47 -21.79
C THR A 182 -1.04 8.98 -20.65
N PRO A 183 -2.36 9.19 -20.74
CA PRO A 183 -3.28 8.73 -19.70
C PRO A 183 -3.31 7.20 -19.66
N ILE A 184 -3.39 6.65 -18.46
CA ILE A 184 -3.61 5.23 -18.20
C ILE A 184 -5.08 4.97 -17.86
N GLU A 185 -5.50 3.72 -18.04
CA GLU A 185 -6.82 3.25 -17.60
C GLU A 185 -6.63 2.34 -16.38
N PRO A 186 -6.75 2.85 -15.13
CA PRO A 186 -6.59 2.03 -13.94
C PRO A 186 -7.75 1.05 -13.76
N VAL A 187 -7.45 -0.13 -13.21
CA VAL A 187 -8.48 -1.04 -12.69
C VAL A 187 -9.03 -0.44 -11.39
N SER A 188 -10.33 -0.59 -11.16
CA SER A 188 -10.96 -0.13 -9.92
C SER A 188 -10.32 -0.79 -8.70
N VAL A 189 -10.12 0.01 -7.64
CA VAL A 189 -9.58 -0.43 -6.35
C VAL A 189 -10.68 -0.29 -5.30
N PRO A 190 -11.34 -1.38 -4.90
CA PRO A 190 -12.51 -1.31 -4.02
C PRO A 190 -12.13 -1.05 -2.56
N ILE A 191 -10.90 -1.43 -2.16
CA ILE A 191 -10.37 -1.26 -0.81
C ILE A 191 -8.97 -0.67 -0.92
N GLN A 192 -8.75 0.52 -0.36
CA GLN A 192 -7.42 1.10 -0.22
C GLN A 192 -6.81 0.60 1.08
N VAL A 193 -6.13 -0.54 1.05
CA VAL A 193 -5.72 -1.24 2.27
C VAL A 193 -4.70 -0.42 3.08
N SER A 194 -3.76 0.26 2.42
CA SER A 194 -2.83 1.15 3.10
C SER A 194 -3.56 2.28 3.87
N THR A 195 -4.60 2.86 3.29
CA THR A 195 -5.44 3.88 3.97
C THR A 195 -6.13 3.28 5.20
N VAL A 196 -6.74 2.09 5.06
CA VAL A 196 -7.40 1.39 6.17
C VAL A 196 -6.42 1.12 7.31
N LEU A 197 -5.24 0.57 7.01
CA LEU A 197 -4.21 0.28 7.99
C LEU A 197 -3.68 1.54 8.69
N GLY A 198 -3.57 2.65 7.95
CA GLY A 198 -3.20 3.96 8.51
C GLY A 198 -4.23 4.46 9.53
N LEU A 199 -5.52 4.25 9.27
CA LEU A 199 -6.59 4.66 10.20
C LEU A 199 -6.70 3.77 11.42
N VAL A 200 -6.44 2.46 11.27
CA VAL A 200 -6.30 1.54 12.42
C VAL A 200 -5.15 2.01 13.31
N TRP A 201 -3.99 2.32 12.72
CA TRP A 201 -2.87 2.86 13.49
C TRP A 201 -3.20 4.17 14.20
N GLN A 202 -3.92 5.08 13.52
CA GLN A 202 -4.33 6.35 14.12
C GLN A 202 -5.10 6.15 15.43
N GLU A 203 -6.06 5.22 15.44
CA GLU A 203 -6.88 4.92 16.60
C GLU A 203 -6.06 4.27 17.74
N LEU A 204 -5.21 3.29 17.41
CA LEU A 204 -4.43 2.53 18.40
C LEU A 204 -3.28 3.34 19.02
N ALA A 205 -2.63 4.17 18.21
CA ALA A 205 -1.47 4.94 18.60
C ALA A 205 -1.83 6.35 19.09
N ASN A 206 -3.10 6.78 18.93
CA ASN A 206 -3.52 8.17 19.12
C ASN A 206 -2.58 9.14 18.37
N ALA A 207 -2.24 8.77 17.14
CA ALA A 207 -1.34 9.48 16.25
C ALA A 207 -2.09 9.79 14.95
N PRO A 208 -1.71 10.82 14.18
CA PRO A 208 -2.35 11.04 12.89
C PRO A 208 -2.14 9.84 11.94
N ALA A 209 -3.14 9.53 11.12
CA ALA A 209 -2.93 8.65 9.98
C ALA A 209 -2.04 9.41 8.99
N MET A 210 -0.93 8.82 8.56
CA MET A 210 0.06 9.45 7.69
C MET A 210 0.45 8.48 6.59
N LEU A 211 0.84 9.02 5.44
CA LEU A 211 1.47 8.23 4.38
C LEU A 211 2.98 8.28 4.58
N ILE A 212 3.61 7.12 4.58
CA ILE A 212 5.05 6.96 4.69
C ILE A 212 5.56 6.58 3.30
N PRO A 213 6.27 7.47 2.58
CA PRO A 213 6.81 7.12 1.28
C PRO A 213 7.84 6.00 1.41
N LEU A 214 7.77 5.01 0.51
CA LEU A 214 8.60 3.81 0.57
C LEU A 214 10.10 4.06 0.81
N PRO A 215 10.77 5.03 0.14
CA PRO A 215 12.20 5.27 0.38
C PRO A 215 12.54 5.72 1.81
N LEU A 216 11.57 6.22 2.57
CA LEU A 216 11.71 6.63 3.97
C LEU A 216 11.25 5.55 4.95
N ALA A 217 10.57 4.49 4.48
CA ALA A 217 9.84 3.56 5.33
C ALA A 217 10.69 2.86 6.39
N LEU A 218 11.91 2.41 6.05
CA LEU A 218 12.78 1.72 7.00
C LEU A 218 13.31 2.65 8.09
N GLU A 219 13.82 3.83 7.70
CA GLU A 219 14.30 4.84 8.64
C GLU A 219 13.17 5.38 9.52
N TRP A 220 11.98 5.56 8.95
CA TRP A 220 10.78 5.89 9.71
C TRP A 220 10.45 4.78 10.71
N ALA A 221 10.38 3.52 10.26
CA ALA A 221 10.05 2.40 11.13
C ALA A 221 11.07 2.22 12.27
N ASP A 222 12.36 2.50 12.03
CA ASP A 222 13.39 2.47 13.08
C ASP A 222 13.20 3.58 14.12
N ARG A 223 12.76 4.79 13.72
CA ARG A 223 12.44 5.88 14.67
C ARG A 223 11.27 5.52 15.59
N TYR A 224 10.31 4.75 15.09
CA TYR A 224 9.11 4.32 15.83
C TYR A 224 9.21 2.87 16.33
N ASP A 225 10.43 2.39 16.61
CA ASP A 225 10.67 1.00 17.03
C ASP A 225 9.93 0.67 18.35
N ALA A 226 9.92 1.60 19.32
CA ALA A 226 9.22 1.41 20.59
C ALA A 226 7.70 1.26 20.41
N GLU A 227 7.10 2.11 19.58
CA GLU A 227 5.68 2.09 19.27
C GLU A 227 5.29 0.82 18.50
N SER A 228 6.16 0.36 17.60
CA SER A 228 5.93 -0.86 16.80
C SER A 228 5.92 -2.14 17.64
N ARG A 229 6.57 -2.13 18.82
CA ARG A 229 6.61 -3.26 19.77
C ARG A 229 5.37 -3.36 20.66
N ARG A 230 4.49 -2.35 20.65
CA ARG A 230 3.20 -2.43 21.35
C ARG A 230 2.38 -3.58 20.75
N THR A 231 1.60 -4.22 21.60
CA THR A 231 0.79 -5.37 21.21
C THR A 231 -0.66 -5.19 21.60
N TRP A 232 -1.55 -5.72 20.80
CA TRP A 232 -3.00 -5.72 21.02
C TRP A 232 -3.55 -7.11 20.73
N LYS A 233 -4.74 -7.42 21.23
CA LYS A 233 -5.36 -8.71 20.91
C LYS A 233 -5.71 -8.74 19.42
N GLY A 234 -5.30 -9.82 18.74
CA GLY A 234 -5.40 -9.87 17.29
C GLY A 234 -6.82 -9.91 16.73
N ASP A 235 -7.78 -10.49 17.45
CA ASP A 235 -9.21 -10.44 17.12
C ASP A 235 -9.77 -9.01 17.18
N GLU A 236 -9.50 -8.29 18.27
CA GLU A 236 -9.89 -6.87 18.42
C GLU A 236 -9.23 -5.97 17.36
N LEU A 237 -7.96 -6.22 17.03
CA LEU A 237 -7.28 -5.53 15.93
C LEU A 237 -7.96 -5.77 14.58
N PHE A 238 -8.32 -7.03 14.32
CA PHE A 238 -8.94 -7.44 13.07
C PHE A 238 -10.32 -6.82 12.91
N ASP A 239 -11.15 -6.86 13.96
CA ASP A 239 -12.47 -6.25 13.97
C ASP A 239 -12.40 -4.73 13.69
N GLN A 240 -11.42 -4.03 14.27
CA GLN A 240 -11.20 -2.60 13.99
C GLN A 240 -10.87 -2.33 12.53
N ALA A 241 -10.00 -3.15 11.91
CA ALA A 241 -9.66 -2.99 10.51
C ALA A 241 -10.84 -3.26 9.57
N LEU A 242 -11.67 -4.26 9.91
CA LEU A 242 -12.86 -4.55 9.14
C LEU A 242 -13.90 -3.42 9.28
N ASP A 243 -14.16 -2.88 10.49
CA ASP A 243 -15.02 -1.70 10.70
C ASP A 243 -14.61 -0.53 9.80
N LYS A 244 -13.31 -0.21 9.74
CA LYS A 244 -12.80 0.83 8.86
C LYS A 244 -13.04 0.48 7.38
N THR A 245 -12.81 -0.77 6.99
CA THR A 245 -13.06 -1.24 5.61
C THR A 245 -14.51 -1.05 5.19
N TRP A 246 -15.48 -1.43 6.02
CA TRP A 246 -16.91 -1.26 5.72
C TRP A 246 -17.32 0.21 5.57
N ARG A 247 -16.75 1.11 6.38
CA ARG A 247 -17.02 2.55 6.24
C ARG A 247 -16.56 3.08 4.88
N PHE A 248 -15.39 2.67 4.38
CA PHE A 248 -14.89 3.09 3.06
C PHE A 248 -15.71 2.54 1.90
N LEU A 249 -16.11 1.28 1.98
CA LEU A 249 -16.96 0.68 0.96
C LEU A 249 -18.31 1.37 0.90
N GLY A 250 -18.96 1.59 2.05
CA GLY A 250 -20.24 2.28 2.12
C GLY A 250 -20.20 3.69 1.48
N GLN A 251 -19.11 4.43 1.67
CA GLN A 251 -18.91 5.73 1.04
C GLN A 251 -18.65 5.63 -0.48
N SER A 252 -17.88 4.62 -0.91
CA SER A 252 -17.56 4.38 -2.33
C SER A 252 -18.78 3.94 -3.14
N PHE A 253 -19.64 3.08 -2.56
CA PHE A 253 -20.94 2.72 -3.15
C PHE A 253 -21.84 3.94 -3.32
N ALA A 254 -21.93 4.81 -2.30
CA ALA A 254 -22.74 6.03 -2.37
C ALA A 254 -22.25 7.02 -3.44
N LYS A 255 -20.94 7.03 -3.73
CA LYS A 255 -20.34 7.85 -4.80
C LYS A 255 -20.58 7.24 -6.19
N SER A 256 -20.35 5.93 -6.37
CA SER A 256 -20.55 5.23 -7.64
C SER A 256 -22.01 5.24 -8.12
N VAL A 257 -22.99 5.16 -7.21
CA VAL A 257 -24.42 5.28 -7.54
C VAL A 257 -24.78 6.70 -8.01
N LYS A 258 -24.16 7.74 -7.43
CA LYS A 258 -24.38 9.12 -7.86
C LYS A 258 -23.78 9.43 -9.23
N ASP A 259 -22.63 8.82 -9.55
CA ASP A 259 -21.94 9.02 -10.83
C ASP A 259 -22.58 8.22 -11.98
N SER A 260 -23.27 7.11 -11.68
CA SER A 260 -24.01 6.31 -12.68
C SER A 260 -25.43 6.84 -12.96
N ALA A 261 -25.89 7.83 -12.20
CA ALA A 261 -27.20 8.47 -12.32
C ALA A 261 -27.15 9.84 -13.04
N LYS A 262 -25.99 10.21 -13.60
CA LYS A 262 -25.76 11.36 -14.46
C LYS A 262 -25.43 10.90 -15.88
#